data_AF-A0A0P6VTM8-F1
#
_entry.id   AF-A0A0P6VTM8-F1
#
_cell.length_a   1.000
_cell.length_b   1.000
_cell.length_c   1.000
_cell.angle_alpha   90.00
_cell.angle_beta   90.00
_cell.angle_gamma   90.00
#
_symmetry.space_group_name_H-M   'P 1'
#
loop_
_entity.id
_entity.type
_entity.pdbx_description
1 polymer ?
#
loop_
_entity_poly.entity_id
_entity_poly.type
_entity_poly.pdbx_seq_one_letter_code
_entity_poly.pdbx_strand_id
1 'polypeptide(L)'
;MHAPPPPQSRAARYAFMLVLGLLIGLVATVMVANALRVRREPVRDSLMQIMAYQLRMLRPDAGAACTPAQQQRRLQSLRLLADEVEPAFPAIGEDRRFSEHAQALCAALDQAQGVTLTDCRQLDQLHTRISDACEACHRDFR
;
A
#
# COMPACT_ATOMS: atom_id res chain seq x y z
N MET A 1 -18.12 37.75 -55.36
CA MET A 1 -17.22 38.70 -54.68
C MET A 1 -16.88 38.12 -53.32
N HIS A 2 -15.63 37.73 -53.07
CA HIS A 2 -15.21 37.20 -51.76
C HIS A 2 -14.84 38.38 -50.85
N ALA A 3 -15.50 38.50 -49.70
CA ALA A 3 -15.19 39.51 -48.70
C ALA A 3 -13.84 39.18 -48.01
N PRO A 4 -12.96 40.17 -47.78
CA PRO A 4 -11.72 39.94 -47.05
C PRO A 4 -12.04 39.60 -45.58
N PRO A 5 -11.29 38.66 -44.97
CA PRO A 5 -11.51 38.30 -43.57
C PRO A 5 -11.25 39.51 -42.65
N PRO A 6 -12.05 39.68 -41.57
CA PRO A 6 -11.89 40.81 -40.67
C PRO A 6 -10.49 40.79 -40.02
N PRO A 7 -9.87 41.97 -39.80
CA PRO A 7 -8.55 42.04 -39.19
C PRO A 7 -8.60 41.48 -37.76
N GLN A 8 -7.90 40.37 -37.53
CA GLN A 8 -7.76 39.78 -36.19
C GLN A 8 -7.16 40.82 -35.23
N SER A 9 -7.94 41.20 -34.22
CA SER A 9 -7.46 42.14 -33.21
C SER A 9 -6.30 41.51 -32.41
N ARG A 10 -5.24 42.29 -32.20
CA ARG A 10 -4.06 41.84 -31.42
C ARG A 10 -4.49 41.42 -30.01
N ALA A 11 -5.49 42.10 -29.43
CA ALA A 11 -6.10 41.76 -28.16
C ALA A 11 -6.70 40.34 -28.11
N ALA A 12 -7.41 39.92 -29.16
CA ALA A 12 -7.96 38.55 -29.25
C ALA A 12 -6.84 37.50 -29.30
N ARG A 13 -5.73 37.79 -29.97
CA ARG A 13 -4.56 36.89 -30.01
C ARG A 13 -3.89 36.75 -28.64
N TYR A 14 -3.70 37.86 -27.91
CA TYR A 14 -3.13 37.83 -26.57
C TYR A 14 -4.05 37.13 -25.56
N ALA A 15 -5.37 37.38 -25.63
CA ALA A 15 -6.34 36.70 -24.78
C ALA A 15 -6.33 35.18 -25.03
N PHE A 16 -6.27 34.76 -26.31
CA PHE A 16 -6.17 33.35 -26.67
C PHE A 16 -4.89 32.70 -26.14
N MET A 17 -3.74 33.35 -26.28
CA MET A 17 -2.47 32.84 -25.74
C MET A 17 -2.49 32.73 -24.21
N LEU A 18 -3.14 33.67 -23.52
CA LEU A 18 -3.27 33.64 -22.06
C LEU A 18 -4.12 32.43 -21.63
N VAL A 19 -5.28 32.23 -22.25
CA VAL A 19 -6.16 31.07 -21.97
C VAL A 19 -5.45 29.76 -22.29
N LEU A 20 -4.74 29.68 -23.41
CA LEU A 20 -3.98 28.49 -23.79
C LEU A 20 -2.86 28.18 -22.78
N GLY A 21 -2.12 29.21 -22.35
CA GLY A 21 -1.09 29.08 -21.32
C GLY A 21 -1.67 28.62 -19.98
N LEU A 22 -2.83 29.14 -19.59
CA LEU A 22 -3.54 28.72 -18.38
C LEU A 22 -3.97 27.26 -18.44
N LEU A 23 -4.53 26.83 -19.58
CA LEU A 23 -4.94 25.43 -19.79
C LEU A 23 -3.76 24.47 -19.74
N ILE A 24 -2.65 24.81 -20.42
CA ILE A 24 -1.42 24.00 -20.39
C ILE A 24 -0.86 23.95 -18.96
N GLY A 25 -0.82 25.09 -18.27
CA GLY A 25 -0.38 25.17 -16.88
C GLY A 25 -1.22 24.29 -15.96
N LEU A 26 -2.54 24.33 -16.08
CA LEU A 26 -3.46 23.50 -15.29
C LEU A 26 -3.18 21.99 -15.52
N VAL A 27 -3.08 21.57 -16.78
CA VAL A 27 -2.82 20.17 -17.13
C VAL A 27 -1.46 19.73 -16.57
N ALA A 28 -0.43 20.55 -16.72
CA ALA A 28 0.90 20.26 -16.19
C ALA A 28 0.89 20.14 -14.65
N THR A 29 0.22 21.05 -13.94
CA THR A 29 0.09 21.00 -12.48
C THR A 29 -0.64 19.74 -12.02
N VAL A 30 -1.74 19.36 -12.68
CA VAL A 30 -2.49 18.14 -12.35
C VAL A 30 -1.64 16.90 -12.60
N MET A 31 -0.88 16.84 -13.71
CA MET A 31 0.01 15.71 -13.99
C MET A 31 1.13 15.58 -12.95
N VAL A 32 1.75 16.69 -12.55
CA VAL A 32 2.79 16.68 -11.49
C VAL A 32 2.18 16.27 -10.15
N ALA A 33 1.03 16.84 -9.78
CA ALA A 33 0.34 16.49 -8.54
C ALA A 33 -0.05 15.01 -8.51
N ASN A 34 -0.55 14.48 -9.64
CA ASN A 34 -0.89 13.06 -9.76
C ASN A 34 0.35 12.17 -9.68
N ALA A 35 1.45 12.52 -10.36
CA ALA A 35 2.70 11.78 -10.29
C ALA A 35 3.29 11.74 -8.86
N LEU A 36 3.11 12.81 -8.07
CA LEU A 36 3.51 12.84 -6.66
C LEU A 36 2.59 11.98 -5.77
N ARG A 37 1.27 11.98 -6.03
CA ARG A 37 0.30 11.12 -5.31
C ARG A 37 0.57 9.64 -5.59
N VAL A 38 0.74 9.29 -6.87
CA VAL A 38 1.10 7.93 -7.34
C VAL A 38 2.44 7.47 -6.80
N ARG A 39 3.31 8.33 -6.25
CA ARG A 39 4.53 7.89 -5.57
C ARG A 39 4.34 7.59 -4.09
N ARG A 40 3.35 8.20 -3.43
CA ARG A 40 3.12 8.07 -1.98
C ARG A 40 2.10 6.99 -1.64
N GLU A 41 1.08 6.80 -2.47
CA GLU A 41 0.02 5.83 -2.22
C GLU A 41 0.31 4.36 -2.60
N PRO A 42 1.13 4.00 -3.62
CA PRO A 42 1.25 2.61 -4.02
C PRO A 42 2.02 1.77 -3.01
N VAL A 43 2.94 2.37 -2.25
CA VAL A 43 3.77 1.63 -1.29
C VAL A 43 2.90 1.03 -0.19
N ARG A 44 1.99 1.82 0.38
CA ARG A 44 1.03 1.38 1.39
C ARG A 44 0.17 0.22 0.92
N ASP A 45 -0.47 0.40 -0.23
CA ASP A 45 -1.43 -0.55 -0.76
C ASP A 45 -0.72 -1.83 -1.22
N SER A 46 0.47 -1.69 -1.82
CA SER A 46 1.30 -2.83 -2.23
C SER A 46 1.81 -3.61 -1.03
N LEU A 47 2.25 -2.93 0.04
CA LEU A 47 2.69 -3.58 1.28
C LEU A 47 1.56 -4.45 1.84
N MET A 48 0.36 -3.87 2.01
CA MET A 48 -0.80 -4.61 2.52
C MET A 48 -1.21 -5.78 1.60
N GLN A 49 -1.10 -5.63 0.28
CA GLN A 49 -1.38 -6.71 -0.66
C GLN A 49 -0.36 -7.86 -0.55
N ILE A 50 0.93 -7.55 -0.43
CA ILE A 50 1.99 -8.57 -0.29
C ILE A 50 1.85 -9.29 1.06
N MET A 51 1.59 -8.56 2.15
CA MET A 51 1.34 -9.16 3.45
C MET A 51 0.11 -10.08 3.42
N ALA A 52 -0.99 -9.64 2.81
CA ALA A 52 -2.19 -10.46 2.64
C ALA A 52 -1.91 -11.72 1.80
N TYR A 53 -1.10 -11.61 0.75
CA TYR A 53 -0.66 -12.76 -0.04
C TYR A 53 0.16 -13.75 0.81
N GLN A 54 1.15 -13.30 1.56
CA GLN A 54 1.97 -14.17 2.40
C GLN A 54 1.14 -14.85 3.49
N LEU A 55 0.20 -14.13 4.10
CA LEU A 55 -0.69 -14.67 5.12
C LEU A 55 -1.63 -15.75 4.55
N ARG A 56 -2.24 -15.51 3.38
CA ARG A 56 -3.06 -16.55 2.71
C ARG A 56 -2.26 -17.80 2.40
N MET A 57 -1.03 -17.63 1.92
CA MET A 57 -0.16 -18.77 1.59
C MET A 57 0.40 -19.47 2.83
N LEU A 58 0.27 -18.87 4.02
CA LEU A 58 0.62 -19.49 5.28
C LEU A 58 -0.33 -20.65 5.62
N ARG A 59 -1.57 -20.63 5.13
CA ARG A 59 -2.51 -21.75 5.28
C ARG A 59 -2.66 -22.47 3.94
N PRO A 60 -1.95 -23.60 3.72
CA PRO A 60 -2.05 -24.32 2.46
C PRO A 60 -3.48 -24.84 2.24
N ASP A 61 -3.89 -24.87 0.98
CA ASP A 61 -5.22 -25.37 0.58
C ASP A 61 -5.43 -26.82 1.02
N ALA A 62 -6.69 -27.18 1.25
CA ALA A 62 -7.06 -28.55 1.59
C ALA A 62 -6.56 -29.53 0.51
N GLY A 63 -5.60 -30.39 0.88
CA GLY A 63 -4.98 -31.38 -0.01
C GLY A 63 -3.59 -31.00 -0.53
N ALA A 64 -3.11 -29.78 -0.30
CA ALA A 64 -1.73 -29.40 -0.61
C ALA A 64 -0.77 -29.93 0.46
N ALA A 65 0.37 -30.49 0.04
CA ALA A 65 1.42 -30.92 0.96
C ALA A 65 2.01 -29.69 1.67
N CYS A 66 2.02 -29.72 3.00
CA CYS A 66 2.64 -28.66 3.77
C CYS A 66 4.15 -28.91 3.93
N THR A 67 4.96 -27.92 3.57
CA THR A 67 6.41 -27.95 3.76
C THR A 67 6.82 -26.98 4.88
N PRO A 68 7.20 -27.47 6.08
CA PRO A 68 7.46 -26.61 7.23
C PRO A 68 8.52 -25.52 6.96
N ALA A 69 9.59 -25.86 6.24
CA ALA A 69 10.62 -24.89 5.84
C ALA A 69 10.09 -23.76 4.94
N GLN A 70 9.11 -24.05 4.07
CA GLN A 70 8.47 -23.00 3.27
C GLN A 70 7.63 -22.09 4.15
N GLN A 71 6.88 -22.66 5.10
CA GLN A 71 6.06 -21.87 6.03
C GLN A 71 6.90 -21.01 6.96
N GLN A 72 8.05 -21.51 7.42
CA GLN A 72 9.02 -20.72 8.18
C GLN A 72 9.50 -19.50 7.39
N ARG A 73 9.83 -19.68 6.10
CA ARG A 73 10.23 -18.56 5.22
C ARG A 73 9.10 -17.54 5.02
N ARG A 74 7.83 -17.98 5.01
CA ARG A 74 6.68 -17.07 4.94
C ARG A 74 6.53 -16.23 6.20
N LEU A 75 6.68 -16.84 7.38
CA LEU A 75 6.70 -16.11 8.66
C LEU A 75 7.85 -15.09 8.72
N GLN A 76 9.03 -15.45 8.20
CA GLN A 76 10.16 -14.53 8.04
C GLN A 76 9.82 -13.36 7.12
N SER A 77 9.22 -13.64 5.95
CA SER A 77 8.79 -12.59 5.03
C SER A 77 7.75 -11.66 5.65
N LEU A 78 6.75 -12.20 6.36
CA LEU A 78 5.73 -11.38 7.04
C LEU A 78 6.35 -10.47 8.08
N ARG A 79 7.32 -10.97 8.87
CA ARG A 79 8.00 -10.17 9.89
C ARG A 79 8.78 -9.00 9.31
N LEU A 80 9.51 -9.23 8.23
CA LEU A 80 10.24 -8.17 7.52
C LEU A 80 9.29 -7.12 6.94
N LEU A 81 8.14 -7.56 6.39
CA LEU A 81 7.12 -6.64 5.88
C LEU A 81 6.42 -5.85 7.01
N ALA A 82 6.30 -6.44 8.20
CA ALA A 82 5.70 -5.78 9.36
C ALA A 82 6.52 -4.57 9.84
N ASP A 83 7.85 -4.62 9.73
CA ASP A 83 8.73 -3.47 10.04
C ASP A 83 8.46 -2.26 9.12
N GLU A 84 7.94 -2.51 7.91
CA GLU A 84 7.65 -1.47 6.93
C GLU A 84 6.27 -0.83 7.12
N VAL A 85 5.45 -1.31 8.07
CA VAL A 85 4.08 -0.82 8.27
C VAL A 85 4.07 0.61 8.77
N GLU A 86 4.86 0.97 9.77
CA GLU A 86 4.94 2.36 10.25
C GLU A 86 5.45 3.34 9.17
N PRO A 87 6.61 3.09 8.51
CA PRO A 87 7.12 4.03 7.50
C PRO A 87 6.27 4.10 6.23
N ALA A 88 5.53 3.05 5.88
CA ALA A 88 4.63 3.06 4.72
C ALA A 88 3.35 3.91 4.94
N PHE A 89 3.05 4.32 6.18
CA PHE A 89 1.84 5.05 6.54
C PHE A 89 2.14 6.39 7.25
N PRO A 90 2.91 7.32 6.63
CA PRO A 90 3.38 8.53 7.30
C PRO A 90 2.27 9.49 7.76
N ALA A 91 1.07 9.39 7.18
CA ALA A 91 -0.07 10.22 7.57
C ALA A 91 -0.70 9.81 8.91
N ILE A 92 -0.54 8.55 9.32
CA ILE A 92 -1.10 7.99 10.57
C ILE A 92 -0.03 7.34 11.46
N GLY A 93 1.23 7.28 10.99
CA GLY A 93 2.35 6.66 11.71
C GLY A 93 2.70 7.34 13.04
N GLU A 94 2.33 8.60 13.22
CA GLU A 94 2.50 9.30 14.51
C GLU A 94 1.35 9.05 15.50
N ASP A 95 0.26 8.38 15.08
CA ASP A 95 -0.81 7.98 16.00
C ASP A 95 -0.29 6.83 16.89
N ARG A 96 -0.29 7.08 18.20
CA ARG A 96 0.14 6.08 19.20
C ARG A 96 -0.62 4.76 19.05
N ARG A 97 -1.92 4.80 18.76
CA ARG A 97 -2.73 3.58 18.58
C ARG A 97 -2.27 2.80 17.36
N PHE A 98 -1.94 3.49 16.28
CA PHE A 98 -1.42 2.83 15.07
C PHE A 98 -0.09 2.13 15.36
N SER A 99 0.84 2.81 16.03
CA SER A 99 2.13 2.22 16.43
C SER A 99 1.95 1.02 17.37
N GLU A 100 1.02 1.11 18.33
CA GLU A 100 0.69 -0.02 19.22
C GLU A 100 0.19 -1.25 18.45
N HIS A 101 -0.68 -1.05 17.45
CA HIS A 101 -1.14 -2.15 16.60
C HIS A 101 -0.03 -2.71 15.70
N ALA A 102 0.82 -1.86 15.14
CA ALA A 102 1.97 -2.29 14.34
C ALA A 102 2.95 -3.12 15.17
N GLN A 103 3.27 -2.67 16.39
CA GLN A 103 4.12 -3.41 17.34
C GLN A 103 3.46 -4.72 17.80
N ALA A 104 2.14 -4.74 18.01
CA ALA A 104 1.42 -5.96 18.36
C ALA A 104 1.51 -7.02 17.23
N LEU A 105 1.44 -6.58 15.96
CA LEU A 105 1.65 -7.46 14.81
C LEU A 105 3.09 -8.00 14.77
N CYS A 106 4.09 -7.14 14.97
CA CYS A 106 5.49 -7.56 15.07
C CYS A 106 5.69 -8.59 16.19
N ALA A 107 5.14 -8.35 17.37
CA ALA A 107 5.21 -9.26 18.51
C ALA A 107 4.53 -10.62 18.23
N ALA A 108 3.39 -10.63 17.55
CA ALA A 108 2.73 -11.88 17.14
C ALA A 108 3.59 -12.67 16.14
N LEU A 109 4.27 -11.99 15.21
CA LEU A 109 5.17 -12.60 14.24
C LEU A 109 6.48 -13.10 14.89
N ASP A 110 7.04 -12.35 15.85
CA ASP A 110 8.22 -12.78 16.62
C ASP A 110 7.93 -14.06 17.42
N GLN A 111 6.76 -14.13 18.07
CA GLN A 111 6.30 -15.34 18.75
C GLN A 111 6.13 -16.51 17.77
N ALA A 112 5.60 -16.26 16.57
CA ALA A 112 5.45 -17.28 15.55
C ALA A 112 6.81 -17.80 15.03
N GLN A 113 7.81 -16.92 14.91
CA GLN A 113 9.17 -17.30 14.49
C GLN A 113 9.92 -18.14 15.52
N GLY A 114 9.63 -17.94 16.81
CA GLY A 114 10.16 -18.77 17.90
C GLY A 114 9.68 -20.23 17.87
N VAL A 115 8.64 -20.52 17.08
CA VAL A 115 8.17 -21.89 16.85
C VAL A 115 8.99 -22.54 15.74
N THR A 116 9.77 -23.56 16.09
CA THR A 116 10.38 -24.43 15.08
C THR A 116 9.30 -25.31 14.46
N LEU A 117 8.88 -24.97 13.24
CA LEU A 117 7.93 -25.78 12.47
C LEU A 117 8.60 -27.09 12.05
N THR A 118 8.41 -28.16 12.84
CA THR A 118 8.74 -29.54 12.49
C THR A 118 7.60 -30.22 11.73
N ASP A 119 6.38 -29.80 12.01
CA ASP A 119 5.16 -30.13 11.27
C ASP A 119 4.29 -28.89 11.07
N CYS A 120 3.14 -29.05 10.41
CA CYS A 120 2.21 -27.96 10.12
C CYS A 120 0.96 -27.93 11.01
N ARG A 121 0.93 -28.69 12.11
CA ARG A 121 -0.24 -28.75 13.00
C ARG A 121 -0.52 -27.44 13.70
N GLN A 122 0.54 -26.67 13.97
CA GLN A 122 0.44 -25.38 14.67
C GLN A 122 0.12 -24.22 13.73
N LEU A 123 0.12 -24.45 12.41
CA LEU A 123 0.02 -23.42 11.40
C LEU A 123 -1.34 -22.71 11.42
N ASP A 124 -2.42 -23.45 11.67
CA ASP A 124 -3.76 -22.86 11.83
C ASP A 124 -3.84 -21.92 13.03
N GLN A 125 -3.21 -22.28 14.16
CA GLN A 125 -3.19 -21.43 15.35
C GLN A 125 -2.35 -20.17 15.11
N LEU A 126 -1.18 -20.30 14.46
CA LEU A 126 -0.34 -19.16 14.12
C LEU A 126 -1.04 -18.23 13.13
N HIS A 127 -1.67 -18.79 12.10
CA HIS A 127 -2.44 -18.04 11.13
C HIS A 127 -3.54 -17.23 11.81
N THR A 128 -4.35 -17.85 12.69
CA THR A 128 -5.41 -17.13 13.42
C THR A 128 -4.86 -15.99 14.26
N ARG A 129 -3.79 -16.21 15.05
CA ARG A 129 -3.20 -15.14 15.87
C ARG A 129 -2.71 -13.96 15.03
N ILE A 130 -2.06 -14.23 13.89
CA ILE A 130 -1.57 -13.18 12.99
C ILE A 130 -2.76 -12.46 12.33
N SER A 131 -3.78 -13.20 11.87
CA SER A 131 -5.02 -12.63 11.34
C SER A 131 -5.71 -11.71 12.34
N ASP A 132 -5.81 -12.11 13.61
CA ASP A 132 -6.41 -11.30 14.66
C ASP A 132 -5.65 -9.99 14.89
N ALA A 133 -4.31 -10.03 14.84
CA ALA A 133 -3.48 -8.83 14.93
C ALA A 133 -3.70 -7.89 13.72
N CYS A 134 -3.79 -8.45 12.50
CA CYS A 134 -4.13 -7.69 11.31
C CYS A 134 -5.53 -7.06 11.42
N GLU A 135 -6.53 -7.80 11.88
CA GLU A 135 -7.89 -7.31 12.02
C GLU A 135 -8.02 -6.26 13.12
N ALA A 136 -7.28 -6.39 14.23
CA ALA A 136 -7.25 -5.39 15.28
C ALA A 136 -6.82 -4.02 14.75
N CYS A 137 -5.75 -3.96 13.94
CA CYS A 137 -5.32 -2.73 13.29
C CYS A 137 -6.37 -2.22 12.28
N HIS A 138 -6.89 -3.10 11.42
CA HIS A 138 -7.85 -2.73 10.38
C HIS A 138 -9.20 -2.25 10.92
N ARG A 139 -9.64 -2.69 12.10
CA ARG A 139 -10.86 -2.16 12.71
C ARG A 139 -10.77 -0.67 13.02
N ASP A 140 -9.57 -0.18 13.30
CA ASP A 140 -9.34 1.20 13.73
C ASP A 140 -8.88 2.11 12.58
N PHE A 141 -8.22 1.55 11.55
CA PHE A 141 -7.47 2.34 10.55
C PHE A 141 -7.75 2.02 9.07
N ARG A 142 -8.70 1.13 8.76
CA ARG A 142 -9.06 0.78 7.37
C ARG A 142 -10.09 1.75 6.78
#